data_AF-A0A9R0WBJ1-F1
#
_entry.id   AF-A0A9R0WBJ1-F1
#
_cell.length_a   1.000
_cell.length_b   1.000
_cell.length_c   1.000
_cell.angle_alpha   90.00
_cell.angle_beta   90.00
_cell.angle_gamma   90.00
#
_symmetry.space_group_name_H-M   'P 1'
#
loop_
_entity.id
_entity.type
_entity.pdbx_description
1 polymer ?
#
loop_
_entity_poly.entity_id
_entity_poly.type
_entity_poly.pdbx_seq_one_letter_code
_entity_poly.pdbx_strand_id
1 'polypeptide(L)'
;MGALGYSSSKPTLPKIIESADGRPHEMDVVAAMRNGEVLGRQTVLKSDHCPGCHNLNLPERVDGAPNFREIPGFSVYGVANPTVDGIRAVIQRVSTSKGNRPILWHNMREEPVIYIHGKPFVLREVERPYKNMLEYTGIGRDRVERMEARLKEDILREAERYDGAIMVIHETDNGEIFDAWENVNNEAVLTPLEVYKCLDSEGLPIKYARVPITDGKAPKSSDFDTVAFNVAAACKDAALVFNCQVLQLISLLGKNSILVI
;
A
#
# COMPACT_ATOMS: atom_id res chain seq x y z
N MET A 1 -1.70 35.53 -57.28
CA MET A 1 -2.52 35.81 -56.08
C MET A 1 -3.34 34.56 -55.80
N GLY A 2 -3.10 33.66 -54.87
CA GLY A 2 -2.10 33.41 -53.84
C GLY A 2 -2.58 32.12 -53.15
N ALA A 3 -1.75 31.08 -53.11
CA ALA A 3 -2.11 29.80 -52.49
C ALA A 3 -1.75 29.84 -51.00
N LEU A 4 -2.74 29.68 -50.13
CA LEU A 4 -2.57 29.61 -48.68
C LEU A 4 -2.11 28.20 -48.30
N GLY A 5 -0.82 28.08 -47.96
CA GLY A 5 -0.26 26.88 -47.35
C GLY A 5 -0.63 26.82 -45.86
N TYR A 6 -1.37 25.78 -45.46
CA TYR A 6 -1.52 25.40 -44.06
C TYR A 6 -0.21 24.71 -43.61
N SER A 7 0.59 25.44 -42.82
CA SER A 7 1.71 24.85 -42.10
C SER A 7 1.16 24.05 -40.91
N SER A 8 1.24 22.72 -40.97
CA SER A 8 1.00 21.89 -39.80
C SER A 8 2.22 22.02 -38.86
N SER A 9 2.13 22.86 -37.84
CA SER A 9 3.10 22.85 -36.76
C SER A 9 2.98 21.53 -36.01
N LYS A 10 3.99 20.66 -36.16
CA LYS A 10 4.15 19.48 -35.30
C LYS A 10 4.21 19.95 -33.84
N PRO A 11 3.51 19.30 -32.89
CA PRO A 11 3.70 19.61 -31.48
C PRO A 11 5.14 19.29 -31.11
N THR A 12 5.89 20.32 -30.73
CA THR A 12 7.22 20.18 -30.14
C THR A 12 7.07 19.39 -28.84
N LEU A 13 7.72 18.23 -28.78
CA LEU A 13 7.91 17.48 -27.54
C LEU A 13 8.46 18.45 -26.47
N PRO A 14 7.92 18.45 -25.24
CA PRO A 14 8.50 19.24 -24.17
C PRO A 14 9.97 18.85 -24.02
N LYS A 15 10.86 19.85 -23.99
CA LYS A 15 12.28 19.62 -23.70
C LYS A 15 12.34 19.03 -22.30
N ILE A 16 12.69 17.75 -22.23
CA ILE A 16 12.95 17.05 -20.96
C ILE A 16 14.08 17.82 -20.28
N ILE A 17 13.78 18.44 -19.14
CA ILE A 17 14.82 19.00 -18.29
C ILE A 17 15.44 17.79 -17.60
N GLU A 18 16.54 17.31 -18.17
CA GLU A 18 17.36 16.25 -17.59
C GLU A 18 18.11 16.81 -16.38
N SER A 19 18.09 16.07 -15.29
CA SER A 19 18.91 16.31 -14.11
C SER A 19 20.41 16.14 -14.41
N ALA A 20 21.26 16.45 -13.42
CA ALA A 20 22.69 16.12 -13.49
C ALA A 20 22.98 14.62 -13.66
N ASP A 21 21.98 13.76 -13.39
CA ASP A 21 22.04 12.31 -13.56
C ASP A 21 21.26 11.82 -14.80
N GLY A 22 20.78 12.72 -15.67
CA GLY A 22 20.11 12.37 -16.92
C GLY A 22 18.64 11.94 -16.78
N ARG A 23 18.11 11.88 -15.55
CA ARG A 23 16.72 11.48 -15.31
C ARG A 23 15.76 12.67 -15.44
N PRO A 24 14.51 12.46 -15.90
CA PRO A 24 13.49 13.48 -15.87
C PRO A 24 13.19 13.96 -14.43
N HIS A 25 12.84 15.24 -14.29
CA HIS A 25 12.44 15.83 -13.01
C HIS A 25 10.93 15.82 -12.75
N GLU A 26 10.12 15.80 -13.82
CA GLU A 26 8.67 15.93 -13.71
C GLU A 26 8.01 14.55 -13.76
N MET A 27 7.21 14.22 -12.75
CA MET A 27 6.43 12.98 -12.73
C MET A 27 5.53 12.82 -13.97
N ASP A 28 4.96 13.90 -14.50
CA ASP A 28 4.12 13.84 -15.70
C ASP A 28 4.87 13.26 -16.91
N VAL A 29 6.15 13.61 -17.06
CA VAL A 29 7.01 13.09 -18.13
C VAL A 29 7.29 11.61 -17.93
N VAL A 30 7.64 11.19 -16.71
CA VAL A 30 7.90 9.78 -16.40
C VAL A 30 6.62 8.96 -16.56
N ALA A 31 5.51 9.41 -15.97
CA ALA A 31 4.19 8.79 -16.03
C ALA A 31 3.67 8.64 -17.47
N ALA A 32 3.96 9.58 -18.38
CA ALA A 32 3.61 9.46 -19.78
C ALA A 32 4.39 8.37 -20.53
N MET A 33 5.62 8.08 -20.09
CA MET A 33 6.53 7.09 -20.68
C MET A 33 6.36 5.68 -20.11
N ARG A 34 5.66 5.55 -18.98
CA ARG A 34 5.33 4.25 -18.38
C ARG A 34 4.58 3.36 -19.34
N ASN A 35 4.88 2.07 -19.30
CA ASN A 35 4.34 1.06 -20.22
C ASN A 35 4.22 -0.31 -19.57
N GLY A 36 4.22 -0.38 -18.24
CA GLY A 36 3.92 -1.59 -17.49
C GLY A 36 2.46 -2.00 -17.64
N GLU A 37 2.17 -3.26 -17.32
CA GLU A 37 0.79 -3.78 -17.32
C GLU A 37 -0.03 -3.22 -16.15
N VAL A 38 0.62 -2.96 -15.02
CA VAL A 38 0.03 -2.35 -13.83
C VAL A 38 0.60 -0.95 -13.61
N LEU A 39 1.93 -0.79 -13.68
CA LEU A 39 2.57 0.53 -13.66
C LEU A 39 2.58 1.14 -15.08
N GLY A 40 1.37 1.47 -15.54
CA GLY A 40 1.09 1.94 -16.89
C GLY A 40 1.18 3.46 -17.05
N ARG A 41 0.85 3.93 -18.26
CA ARG A 41 0.76 5.37 -18.55
C ARG A 41 -0.18 6.08 -17.57
N GLN A 42 0.16 7.31 -17.22
CA GLN A 42 -0.66 8.17 -16.34
C GLN A 42 -0.83 7.62 -14.92
N THR A 43 -0.06 6.60 -14.52
CA THR A 43 -0.05 6.07 -13.16
C THR A 43 1.20 6.50 -12.40
N VAL A 44 1.06 6.68 -11.09
CA VAL A 44 2.13 7.06 -10.16
C VAL A 44 2.19 6.12 -8.96
N LEU A 45 3.39 5.91 -8.43
CA LEU A 45 3.58 5.26 -7.14
C LEU A 45 3.61 6.33 -6.06
N LYS A 46 2.59 6.36 -5.21
CA LYS A 46 2.50 7.31 -4.12
C LYS A 46 2.72 6.60 -2.79
N SER A 47 3.49 7.23 -1.89
CA SER A 47 3.61 6.83 -0.50
C SER A 47 2.21 6.67 0.09
N ASP A 48 1.97 5.49 0.61
CA ASP A 48 0.72 5.15 1.25
C ASP A 48 0.67 5.59 2.72
N HIS A 49 1.84 5.90 3.28
CA HIS A 49 1.92 6.52 4.57
C HIS A 49 1.49 7.99 4.45
N CYS A 50 0.33 8.32 5.02
CA CYS A 50 -0.24 9.65 5.10
C CYS A 50 -0.13 10.14 6.56
N PRO A 51 0.91 10.91 6.93
CA PRO A 51 1.09 11.36 8.31
C PRO A 51 -0.09 12.23 8.80
N GLY A 52 -0.70 13.01 7.89
CA GLY A 52 -1.91 13.79 8.18
C GLY A 52 -3.15 12.94 8.52
N CYS A 53 -3.12 11.65 8.19
CA CYS A 53 -4.18 10.69 8.47
C CYS A 53 -4.00 9.98 9.82
N HIS A 54 -2.96 10.32 10.58
CA HIS A 54 -2.69 9.73 11.89
C HIS A 54 -3.62 10.34 12.95
N ASN A 55 -4.35 9.50 13.67
CA ASN A 55 -5.08 9.93 14.84
C ASN A 55 -4.11 10.12 15.99
N LEU A 56 -3.72 11.37 16.22
CA LEU A 56 -2.74 11.71 17.24
C LEU A 56 -3.24 11.52 18.69
N ASN A 57 -4.53 11.31 18.88
CA ASN A 57 -5.18 11.16 20.18
C ASN A 57 -5.30 9.69 20.63
N LEU A 58 -4.74 8.74 19.89
CA LEU A 58 -4.78 7.33 20.29
C LEU A 58 -3.93 7.09 21.55
N PRO A 59 -4.36 6.19 22.46
CA PRO A 59 -3.67 5.94 23.72
C PRO A 59 -2.25 5.39 23.54
N GLU A 60 -2.01 4.69 22.44
CA GLU A 60 -0.74 4.04 22.14
C GLU A 60 -0.30 4.36 20.71
N ARG A 61 1.01 4.47 20.54
CA ARG A 61 1.68 4.63 19.25
C ARG A 61 2.69 3.52 19.08
N VAL A 62 2.73 2.98 17.88
CA VAL A 62 3.74 2.02 17.45
C VAL A 62 4.38 2.61 16.20
N ASP A 63 5.70 2.83 16.26
CA ASP A 63 6.44 3.47 15.17
C ASP A 63 6.34 2.65 13.88
N GLY A 64 6.06 3.31 12.75
CA GLY A 64 5.82 2.66 11.47
C GLY A 64 4.49 1.91 11.36
N ALA A 65 3.66 1.90 12.40
CA ALA A 65 2.37 1.22 12.44
C ALA A 65 1.24 2.20 12.81
N PRO A 66 0.79 3.03 11.84
CA PRO A 66 -0.12 4.12 12.15
C PRO A 66 -1.47 3.62 12.63
N ASN A 67 -2.12 4.45 13.44
CA ASN A 67 -3.45 4.16 13.97
C ASN A 67 -3.57 2.80 14.69
N PHE A 68 -2.48 2.27 15.28
CA PHE A 68 -2.51 1.04 16.05
C PHE A 68 -3.52 1.11 17.21
N ARG A 69 -4.30 0.05 17.38
CA ARG A 69 -5.35 -0.07 18.42
C ARG A 69 -5.43 -1.51 18.90
N GLU A 70 -5.74 -1.67 20.19
CA GLU A 70 -6.08 -2.93 20.84
C GLU A 70 -7.52 -2.88 21.33
N ILE A 71 -8.25 -4.00 21.26
CA ILE A 71 -9.56 -4.13 21.90
C ILE A 71 -9.36 -4.61 23.34
N PRO A 72 -9.71 -3.80 24.37
CA PRO A 72 -9.51 -4.18 25.76
C PRO A 72 -10.21 -5.51 26.09
N GLY A 73 -9.46 -6.43 26.71
CA GLY A 73 -9.96 -7.76 27.09
C GLY A 73 -9.91 -8.81 25.98
N PHE A 74 -9.63 -8.44 24.73
CA PHE A 74 -9.54 -9.35 23.58
C PHE A 74 -8.13 -9.33 22.98
N SER A 75 -7.77 -10.39 22.26
CA SER A 75 -6.48 -10.46 21.55
C SER A 75 -6.63 -10.00 20.11
N VAL A 76 -7.27 -8.84 19.95
CA VAL A 76 -7.69 -8.29 18.66
C VAL A 76 -7.12 -6.90 18.52
N TYR A 77 -6.47 -6.66 17.39
CA TYR A 77 -5.73 -5.44 17.10
C TYR A 77 -6.10 -4.89 15.73
N GLY A 78 -6.05 -3.58 15.59
CA GLY A 78 -6.21 -2.87 14.32
C GLY A 78 -5.00 -1.99 14.05
N VAL A 79 -4.61 -1.87 12.78
CA VAL A 79 -3.53 -0.97 12.36
C VAL A 79 -3.82 -0.43 10.95
N ALA A 80 -3.48 0.83 10.67
CA ALA A 80 -3.43 1.31 9.29
C ALA A 80 -2.28 0.62 8.55
N ASN A 81 -2.08 0.90 7.26
CA ASN A 81 -1.07 0.18 6.50
C ASN A 81 0.35 0.48 7.04
N PRO A 82 1.06 -0.52 7.61
CA PRO A 82 2.32 -0.28 8.31
C PRO A 82 3.51 -0.39 7.35
N THR A 83 4.64 0.19 7.77
CA THR A 83 5.96 -0.17 7.23
C THR A 83 6.35 -1.58 7.67
N VAL A 84 7.35 -2.16 7.02
CA VAL A 84 7.93 -3.47 7.37
C VAL A 84 8.47 -3.47 8.81
N ASP A 85 9.09 -2.38 9.26
CA ASP A 85 9.52 -2.22 10.65
C ASP A 85 8.33 -2.04 11.60
N GLY A 86 7.28 -1.35 11.15
CA GLY A 86 6.02 -1.24 11.90
C GLY A 86 5.35 -2.58 12.12
N ILE A 87 5.38 -3.49 11.14
CA ILE A 87 4.88 -4.86 11.30
C ILE A 87 5.67 -5.57 12.41
N ARG A 88 7.01 -5.47 12.41
CA ARG A 88 7.86 -6.06 13.46
C ARG A 88 7.55 -5.47 14.84
N ALA A 89 7.39 -4.16 14.92
CA ALA A 89 7.06 -3.48 16.16
C ALA A 89 5.69 -3.92 16.70
N VAL A 90 4.68 -4.09 15.83
CA VAL A 90 3.37 -4.65 16.21
C VAL A 90 3.50 -6.09 16.70
N ILE A 91 4.24 -6.94 16.00
CA ILE A 91 4.50 -8.33 16.43
C ILE A 91 5.13 -8.35 17.83
N GLN A 92 6.16 -7.53 18.05
CA GLN A 92 6.83 -7.43 19.35
C GLN A 92 5.86 -6.94 20.44
N ARG A 93 5.06 -5.91 20.16
CA ARG A 93 4.08 -5.36 21.11
C ARG A 93 3.00 -6.39 21.48
N VAL A 94 2.53 -7.16 20.52
CA VAL A 94 1.54 -8.23 20.73
C VAL A 94 2.17 -9.39 21.54
N SER A 95 3.37 -9.85 21.17
CA SER A 95 4.06 -10.96 21.85
C SER A 95 4.53 -10.62 23.27
N THR A 96 4.99 -9.39 23.52
CA THR A 96 5.50 -9.01 24.85
C THR A 96 4.39 -9.03 25.91
N SER A 97 3.15 -8.74 25.51
CA SER A 97 2.02 -8.65 26.44
C SER A 97 1.54 -10.01 26.97
N LYS A 98 1.72 -11.11 26.21
CA LYS A 98 1.10 -12.43 26.51
C LYS A 98 1.94 -13.65 26.10
N GLY A 99 3.25 -13.49 25.86
CA GLY A 99 4.17 -14.54 25.42
C GLY A 99 4.22 -14.71 23.90
N ASN A 100 5.08 -15.61 23.41
CA ASN A 100 5.30 -15.86 21.97
C ASN A 100 4.11 -16.62 21.35
N ARG A 101 2.99 -15.93 21.20
CA ARG A 101 1.73 -16.48 20.68
C ARG A 101 1.64 -16.35 19.16
N PRO A 102 0.92 -17.24 18.47
CA PRO A 102 0.64 -17.08 17.04
C PRO A 102 -0.11 -15.78 16.74
N ILE A 103 0.20 -15.15 15.61
CA ILE A 103 -0.45 -13.94 15.10
C ILE A 103 -1.03 -14.27 13.73
N LEU A 104 -2.33 -14.03 13.55
CA LEU A 104 -2.98 -14.07 12.25
C LEU A 104 -3.24 -12.64 11.78
N TRP A 105 -2.49 -12.22 10.76
CA TRP A 105 -2.55 -10.89 10.17
C TRP A 105 -3.46 -10.87 8.95
N HIS A 106 -4.58 -10.18 9.08
CA HIS A 106 -5.55 -9.94 8.03
C HIS A 106 -5.25 -8.61 7.34
N ASN A 107 -4.82 -8.66 6.07
CA ASN A 107 -4.74 -7.48 5.23
C ASN A 107 -6.03 -7.36 4.42
N MET A 108 -6.79 -6.30 4.70
CA MET A 108 -8.12 -6.10 4.12
C MET A 108 -8.12 -5.21 2.88
N ARG A 109 -6.94 -4.90 2.34
CA ARG A 109 -6.81 -3.88 1.32
C ARG A 109 -7.12 -4.40 -0.08
N GLU A 110 -8.08 -3.76 -0.74
CA GLU A 110 -8.41 -4.06 -2.15
C GLU A 110 -7.44 -3.43 -3.15
N GLU A 111 -6.82 -2.31 -2.80
CA GLU A 111 -5.81 -1.69 -3.66
C GLU A 111 -4.51 -2.51 -3.65
N PRO A 112 -3.84 -2.68 -4.81
CA PRO A 112 -2.50 -3.23 -4.85
C PRO A 112 -1.52 -2.37 -4.06
N VAL A 113 -0.75 -3.01 -3.18
CA VAL A 113 0.33 -2.37 -2.42
C VAL A 113 1.67 -2.95 -2.85
N ILE A 114 2.69 -2.11 -2.86
CA ILE A 114 4.08 -2.54 -2.95
C ILE A 114 4.90 -1.90 -1.84
N TYR A 115 5.88 -2.64 -1.31
CA TYR A 115 6.87 -2.11 -0.37
C TYR A 115 8.14 -1.77 -1.13
N ILE A 116 8.63 -0.54 -0.96
CA ILE A 116 9.94 -0.08 -1.44
C ILE A 116 10.75 0.34 -0.22
N HIS A 117 11.89 -0.30 0.02
CA HIS A 117 12.71 -0.11 1.23
C HIS A 117 11.89 -0.25 2.52
N GLY A 118 10.98 -1.21 2.54
CA GLY A 118 10.09 -1.46 3.68
C GLY A 118 8.99 -0.41 3.90
N LYS A 119 8.86 0.61 3.05
CA LYS A 119 7.77 1.60 3.09
C LYS A 119 6.67 1.24 2.08
N PRO A 120 5.38 1.32 2.43
CA PRO A 120 4.30 0.98 1.52
C PRO A 120 3.99 2.10 0.51
N PHE A 121 3.72 1.70 -0.74
CA PHE A 121 3.30 2.54 -1.86
C PHE A 121 2.08 1.95 -2.54
N VAL A 122 1.31 2.84 -3.18
CA VAL A 122 0.11 2.49 -3.96
C VAL A 122 0.08 3.20 -5.31
N LEU A 123 -0.65 2.61 -6.25
CA LEU A 123 -0.93 3.21 -7.55
C LEU A 123 -1.98 4.30 -7.43
N ARG A 124 -1.72 5.42 -8.09
CA ARG A 124 -2.67 6.53 -8.25
C ARG A 124 -2.64 7.03 -9.69
N GLU A 125 -3.68 7.73 -10.10
CA GLU A 125 -3.65 8.52 -11.34
C GLU A 125 -2.78 9.76 -11.12
N VAL A 126 -1.94 10.11 -12.09
CA VAL A 126 -1.07 11.29 -12.02
C VAL A 126 -1.87 12.59 -11.85
N GLU A 127 -3.03 12.70 -12.49
CA GLU A 127 -3.93 13.86 -12.36
C GLU A 127 -4.67 13.90 -11.01
N ARG A 128 -4.74 12.78 -10.28
CA ARG A 128 -5.54 12.63 -9.05
C ARG A 128 -4.79 11.82 -7.98
N PRO A 129 -3.59 12.27 -7.54
CA PRO A 129 -2.72 11.49 -6.65
C PRO A 129 -3.32 11.24 -5.26
N TYR A 130 -4.30 12.06 -4.83
CA TYR A 130 -4.98 11.91 -3.55
C TYR A 130 -6.21 10.98 -3.58
N LYS A 131 -6.61 10.46 -4.76
CA LYS A 131 -7.82 9.63 -4.89
C LYS A 131 -7.49 8.17 -5.12
N ASN A 132 -8.21 7.29 -4.43
CA ASN A 132 -8.18 5.86 -4.70
C ASN A 132 -8.66 5.59 -6.14
N MET A 133 -8.03 4.62 -6.81
CA MET A 133 -8.44 4.20 -8.15
C MET A 133 -9.65 3.28 -8.06
N LEU A 134 -10.72 3.60 -8.78
CA LEU A 134 -11.98 2.84 -8.70
C LEU A 134 -11.92 1.47 -9.40
N GLU A 135 -10.90 1.23 -10.22
CA GLU A 135 -10.71 0.03 -11.03
C GLU A 135 -10.56 -1.26 -10.20
N TYR A 136 -10.20 -1.13 -8.92
CA TYR A 136 -10.00 -2.25 -8.00
C TYR A 136 -11.26 -2.64 -7.22
N THR A 137 -12.38 -1.93 -7.41
CA THR A 137 -13.60 -2.16 -6.65
C THR A 137 -14.06 -3.62 -6.75
N GLY A 138 -14.09 -4.32 -5.62
CA GLY A 138 -14.58 -5.70 -5.53
C GLY A 138 -13.65 -6.75 -6.15
N ILE A 139 -12.36 -6.44 -6.25
CA ILE A 139 -11.31 -7.37 -6.66
C ILE A 139 -11.18 -8.54 -5.68
N GLY A 140 -11.00 -9.76 -6.22
CA GLY A 140 -10.73 -10.94 -5.41
C GLY A 140 -9.24 -11.08 -5.04
N ARG A 141 -8.96 -11.85 -3.99
CA ARG A 141 -7.60 -12.11 -3.46
C ARG A 141 -6.59 -12.44 -4.56
N ASP A 142 -6.85 -13.50 -5.34
CA ASP A 142 -5.87 -13.98 -6.32
C ASP A 142 -5.56 -12.92 -7.40
N ARG A 143 -6.54 -12.06 -7.71
CA ARG A 143 -6.36 -11.01 -8.70
C ARG A 143 -5.50 -9.87 -8.13
N VAL A 144 -5.75 -9.43 -6.89
CA VAL A 144 -4.94 -8.35 -6.29
C VAL A 144 -3.50 -8.81 -6.05
N GLU A 145 -3.29 -10.03 -5.54
CA GLU A 145 -1.92 -10.55 -5.33
C GLU A 145 -1.16 -10.71 -6.66
N ARG A 146 -1.83 -11.12 -7.76
CA ARG A 146 -1.22 -11.13 -9.10
C ARG A 146 -0.87 -9.73 -9.60
N MET A 147 -1.72 -8.75 -9.34
CA MET A 147 -1.44 -7.35 -9.72
C MET A 147 -0.25 -6.80 -8.94
N GLU A 148 -0.11 -7.12 -7.66
CA GLU A 148 1.06 -6.75 -6.84
C GLU A 148 2.34 -7.39 -7.37
N ALA A 149 2.30 -8.68 -7.73
CA ALA A 149 3.44 -9.36 -8.34
C ALA A 149 3.84 -8.71 -9.68
N ARG A 150 2.86 -8.39 -10.54
CA ARG A 150 3.12 -7.71 -11.80
C ARG A 150 3.63 -6.28 -11.61
N LEU A 151 3.10 -5.57 -10.61
CA LEU A 151 3.57 -4.23 -10.24
C LEU A 151 5.06 -4.26 -9.86
N LYS A 152 5.49 -5.24 -9.05
CA LYS A 152 6.91 -5.45 -8.75
C LYS A 152 7.74 -5.62 -10.02
N GLU A 153 7.30 -6.46 -10.95
CA GLU A 153 8.01 -6.67 -12.23
C GLU A 153 8.08 -5.39 -13.07
N ASP A 154 7.00 -4.61 -13.14
CA ASP A 154 6.99 -3.35 -13.88
C ASP A 154 7.92 -2.31 -13.25
N ILE A 155 7.98 -2.23 -11.92
CA ILE A 155 8.92 -1.36 -11.19
C ILE A 155 10.36 -1.72 -11.52
N LEU A 156 10.72 -3.00 -11.44
CA LEU A 156 12.09 -3.44 -11.71
C LEU A 156 12.48 -3.18 -13.17
N ARG A 157 11.57 -3.42 -14.12
CA ARG A 157 11.79 -3.13 -15.55
C ARG A 157 11.88 -1.63 -15.86
N GLU A 158 11.12 -0.80 -15.16
CA GLU A 158 11.29 0.66 -15.26
C GLU A 158 12.62 1.11 -14.65
N ALA A 159 13.01 0.56 -13.52
CA ALA A 159 14.27 0.89 -12.86
C ALA A 159 15.49 0.57 -13.73
N GLU A 160 15.49 -0.54 -14.48
CA GLU A 160 16.54 -0.85 -15.45
C GLU A 160 16.75 0.26 -16.50
N ARG A 161 15.72 1.04 -16.83
CA ARG A 161 15.80 2.15 -17.79
C ARG A 161 16.33 3.45 -17.17
N TYR A 162 16.35 3.54 -15.85
CA TYR A 162 16.74 4.71 -15.08
C TYR A 162 17.84 4.37 -14.07
N ASP A 163 18.80 3.53 -14.50
CA ASP A 163 20.00 3.15 -13.74
C ASP A 163 19.71 2.62 -12.33
N GLY A 164 18.69 1.77 -12.23
CA GLY A 164 18.26 1.15 -10.98
C GLY A 164 17.42 2.06 -10.09
N ALA A 165 16.74 3.07 -10.64
CA ALA A 165 15.88 3.97 -9.86
C ALA A 165 14.44 4.05 -10.37
N ILE A 166 13.50 4.29 -9.46
CA ILE A 166 12.08 4.47 -9.75
C ILE A 166 11.60 5.83 -9.21
N MET A 167 10.82 6.55 -10.01
CA MET A 167 10.22 7.80 -9.53
C MET A 167 8.93 7.51 -8.75
N VAL A 168 8.86 8.01 -7.52
CA VAL A 168 7.74 7.90 -6.60
C VAL A 168 7.29 9.28 -6.12
N ILE A 169 6.10 9.35 -5.55
CA ILE A 169 5.55 10.53 -4.89
C ILE A 169 5.56 10.28 -3.38
N HIS A 170 6.26 11.12 -2.62
CA HIS A 170 6.17 11.13 -1.16
C HIS A 170 5.15 12.16 -0.68
N GLU A 171 4.73 12.06 0.59
CA GLU A 171 3.85 13.01 1.24
C GLU A 171 4.50 13.52 2.53
N THR A 172 4.50 14.83 2.74
CA THR A 172 5.00 15.47 3.96
C THR A 172 3.97 15.40 5.09
N ASP A 173 4.37 15.76 6.31
CA ASP A 173 3.45 15.80 7.44
C ASP A 173 2.29 16.78 7.27
N ASN A 174 2.45 17.79 6.41
CA ASN A 174 1.43 18.79 6.09
C ASN A 174 0.51 18.34 4.94
N GLY A 175 0.69 17.12 4.41
CA GLY A 175 -0.09 16.59 3.29
C GLY A 175 0.35 17.09 1.91
N GLU A 176 1.50 17.76 1.82
CA GLU A 176 2.07 18.18 0.53
C GLU A 176 2.81 17.02 -0.11
N ILE A 177 2.65 16.84 -1.42
CA ILE A 177 3.32 15.78 -2.16
C ILE A 177 4.55 16.29 -2.92
N PHE A 178 5.56 15.44 -3.08
CA PHE A 178 6.75 15.75 -3.88
C PHE A 178 7.31 14.49 -4.55
N ASP A 179 7.89 14.67 -5.73
CA ASP A 179 8.51 13.60 -6.51
C ASP A 179 9.92 13.30 -6.01
N ALA A 180 10.27 12.01 -5.98
CA ALA A 180 11.61 11.56 -5.64
C ALA A 180 12.01 10.33 -6.46
N TRP A 181 13.30 10.25 -6.81
CA TRP A 181 13.91 9.05 -7.35
C TRP A 181 14.42 8.18 -6.20
N GLU A 182 13.92 6.96 -6.13
CA GLU A 182 14.36 5.94 -5.17
C GLU A 182 15.16 4.87 -5.90
N ASN A 183 16.37 4.57 -5.42
CA ASN A 183 17.16 3.46 -5.97
C ASN A 183 16.51 2.14 -5.55
N VAL A 184 16.29 1.21 -6.48
CA VAL A 184 15.60 -0.05 -6.23
C VAL A 184 16.32 -1.22 -6.89
N ASN A 185 16.25 -2.36 -6.21
CA ASN A 185 16.65 -3.67 -6.70
C ASN A 185 15.60 -4.70 -6.28
N ASN A 186 15.84 -5.99 -6.51
CA ASN A 186 14.87 -7.05 -6.22
C ASN A 186 14.56 -7.14 -4.71
N GLU A 187 15.57 -6.89 -3.87
CA GLU A 187 15.46 -6.95 -2.41
C GLU A 187 14.72 -5.74 -1.84
N ALA A 188 14.84 -4.57 -2.47
CA ALA A 188 14.16 -3.35 -2.05
C ALA A 188 12.67 -3.36 -2.35
N VAL A 189 12.22 -4.09 -3.38
CA VAL A 189 10.84 -4.09 -3.86
C VAL A 189 10.14 -5.41 -3.50
N LEU A 190 9.19 -5.35 -2.57
CA LEU A 190 8.48 -6.53 -2.07
C LEU A 190 6.96 -6.35 -2.14
N THR A 191 6.26 -7.39 -2.57
CA THR A 191 4.80 -7.49 -2.40
C THR A 191 4.46 -7.74 -0.93
N PRO A 192 3.22 -7.42 -0.48
CA PRO A 192 2.77 -7.79 0.85
C PRO A 192 2.97 -9.28 1.15
N LEU A 193 2.61 -10.16 0.20
CA LEU A 193 2.79 -11.60 0.38
C LEU A 193 4.26 -11.99 0.61
N GLU A 194 5.20 -11.39 -0.14
CA GLU A 194 6.64 -11.61 0.07
C GLU A 194 7.10 -11.08 1.43
N VAL A 195 6.68 -9.87 1.84
CA VAL A 195 7.01 -9.30 3.16
C VAL A 195 6.63 -10.26 4.27
N TYR A 196 5.39 -10.74 4.31
CA TYR A 196 4.95 -11.63 5.38
C TYR A 196 5.59 -13.02 5.31
N LYS A 197 5.90 -13.53 4.11
CA LYS A 197 6.67 -14.77 3.96
C LYS A 197 8.09 -14.63 4.50
N CYS A 198 8.76 -13.50 4.25
CA CYS A 198 10.08 -13.22 4.80
C CYS A 198 10.03 -13.19 6.34
N LEU A 199 9.05 -12.47 6.92
CA LEU A 199 8.85 -12.39 8.37
C LEU A 199 8.60 -13.77 9.01
N ASP A 200 7.77 -14.60 8.39
CA ASP A 200 7.52 -15.99 8.83
C ASP A 200 8.81 -16.83 8.74
N SER A 201 9.58 -16.70 7.66
CA SER A 201 10.87 -17.41 7.49
C SER A 201 11.96 -16.96 8.48
N GLU A 202 11.87 -15.72 9.00
CA GLU A 202 12.71 -15.21 10.10
C GLU A 202 12.33 -15.83 11.46
N GLY A 203 11.27 -16.64 11.52
CA GLY A 203 10.80 -17.30 12.75
C GLY A 203 9.85 -16.44 13.59
N LEU A 204 9.36 -15.32 13.05
CA LEU A 204 8.32 -14.53 13.73
C LEU A 204 6.99 -15.30 13.67
N PRO A 205 6.17 -15.26 14.74
CA PRO A 205 4.98 -16.09 14.86
C PRO A 205 3.80 -15.54 14.04
N ILE A 206 3.99 -15.21 12.77
CA ILE A 206 3.01 -14.50 11.94
C ILE A 206 2.52 -15.34 10.76
N LYS A 207 1.20 -15.40 10.59
CA LYS A 207 0.54 -15.93 9.39
C LYS A 207 -0.21 -14.81 8.70
N TYR A 208 -0.15 -14.80 7.37
CA TYR A 208 -0.78 -13.78 6.53
C TYR A 208 -2.05 -14.27 5.86
N ALA A 209 -3.10 -13.45 5.91
CA ALA A 209 -4.36 -13.64 5.20
C ALA A 209 -4.75 -12.36 4.46
N ARG A 210 -4.90 -12.45 3.12
CA ARG A 210 -5.40 -11.35 2.28
C ARG A 210 -6.91 -11.50 2.08
N VAL A 211 -7.68 -10.50 2.50
CA VAL A 211 -9.14 -10.46 2.38
C VAL A 211 -9.55 -9.08 1.84
N PRO A 212 -9.43 -8.82 0.53
CA PRO A 212 -9.68 -7.48 -0.04
C PRO A 212 -11.13 -7.05 0.18
N ILE A 213 -11.34 -6.00 0.98
CA ILE A 213 -12.64 -5.41 1.27
C ILE A 213 -12.74 -4.05 0.58
N THR A 214 -13.90 -3.78 -0.02
CA THR A 214 -14.12 -2.53 -0.73
C THR A 214 -14.19 -1.31 0.18
N ASP A 215 -13.38 -0.31 -0.16
CA ASP A 215 -13.28 0.92 0.63
C ASP A 215 -14.59 1.72 0.60
N GLY A 216 -14.91 2.38 1.71
CA GLY A 216 -16.12 3.17 1.89
C GLY A 216 -17.44 2.39 1.79
N LYS A 217 -17.41 1.05 1.70
CA LYS A 217 -18.60 0.19 1.65
C LYS A 217 -18.57 -0.86 2.76
N ALA A 218 -19.75 -1.33 3.15
CA ALA A 218 -19.84 -2.49 4.02
C ALA A 218 -19.23 -3.73 3.30
N PRO A 219 -18.50 -4.60 4.03
CA PRO A 219 -18.02 -5.85 3.46
C PRO A 219 -19.17 -6.69 2.91
N LYS A 220 -18.91 -7.44 1.84
CA LYS A 220 -19.89 -8.40 1.30
C LYS A 220 -20.01 -9.58 2.26
N SER A 221 -21.10 -10.33 2.16
CA SER A 221 -21.29 -11.55 2.95
C SER A 221 -20.12 -12.53 2.79
N SER A 222 -19.61 -12.68 1.56
CA SER A 222 -18.44 -13.51 1.27
C SER A 222 -17.17 -13.07 1.99
N ASP A 223 -17.00 -11.76 2.20
CA ASP A 223 -15.84 -11.20 2.90
C ASP A 223 -15.94 -11.54 4.39
N PHE A 224 -17.14 -11.38 4.97
CA PHE A 224 -17.44 -11.81 6.34
C PHE A 224 -17.21 -13.31 6.53
N ASP A 225 -17.73 -14.14 5.64
CA ASP A 225 -17.57 -15.59 5.71
C ASP A 225 -16.08 -15.98 5.70
N THR A 226 -15.28 -15.30 4.87
CA THR A 226 -13.84 -15.52 4.79
C THR A 226 -13.13 -15.13 6.08
N VAL A 227 -13.42 -13.96 6.64
CA VAL A 227 -12.81 -13.54 7.91
C VAL A 227 -13.26 -14.45 9.06
N ALA A 228 -14.55 -14.75 9.16
CA ALA A 228 -15.10 -15.64 10.18
C ALA A 228 -14.47 -17.04 10.11
N PHE A 229 -14.30 -17.59 8.90
CA PHE A 229 -13.61 -18.85 8.69
C PHE A 229 -12.15 -18.78 9.17
N ASN A 230 -11.41 -17.74 8.77
CA ASN A 230 -10.01 -17.55 9.17
C ASN A 230 -9.87 -17.45 10.70
N VAL A 231 -10.76 -16.70 11.36
CA VAL A 231 -10.79 -16.56 12.82
C VAL A 231 -11.13 -17.88 13.50
N ALA A 232 -12.13 -18.60 13.02
CA ALA A 232 -12.51 -19.90 13.57
C ALA A 232 -11.43 -20.98 13.39
N ALA A 233 -10.65 -20.89 12.29
CA ALA A 233 -9.54 -21.79 12.00
C ALA A 233 -8.24 -21.43 12.74
N ALA A 234 -8.15 -20.23 13.33
CA ALA A 234 -6.98 -19.81 14.07
C ALA A 234 -6.82 -20.60 15.39
N CYS A 235 -5.58 -20.69 15.89
CA CYS A 235 -5.33 -21.25 17.22
C CYS A 235 -6.09 -20.44 18.29
N LYS A 236 -6.57 -21.10 19.35
CA LYS A 236 -7.39 -20.45 20.40
C LYS A 236 -6.68 -19.29 21.09
N ASP A 237 -5.36 -19.35 21.13
CA ASP A 237 -4.46 -18.35 21.68
C ASP A 237 -3.86 -17.46 20.60
N ALA A 238 -4.36 -17.45 19.36
CA ALA A 238 -3.86 -16.53 18.35
C ALA A 238 -4.27 -15.08 18.66
N ALA A 239 -3.39 -14.14 18.36
CA ALA A 239 -3.76 -12.74 18.25
C ALA A 239 -4.21 -12.44 16.81
N LEU A 240 -5.28 -11.69 16.66
CA LEU A 240 -5.85 -11.30 15.37
C LEU A 240 -5.49 -9.84 15.11
N VAL A 241 -4.76 -9.58 14.03
CA VAL A 241 -4.41 -8.21 13.61
C VAL A 241 -5.13 -7.92 12.31
N PHE A 242 -5.82 -6.79 12.23
CA PHE A 242 -6.55 -6.35 11.05
C PHE A 242 -5.94 -5.05 10.51
N ASN A 243 -5.51 -5.06 9.24
CA ASN A 243 -5.00 -3.87 8.56
C ASN A 243 -5.89 -3.43 7.41
N CYS A 244 -6.04 -2.11 7.28
CA CYS A 244 -6.65 -1.45 6.11
C CYS A 244 -5.91 -0.11 5.83
N GLN A 245 -6.38 0.69 4.87
CA GLN A 245 -5.69 1.91 4.42
C GLN A 245 -5.50 2.94 5.54
N VAL A 246 -6.59 3.51 6.08
CA VAL A 246 -6.52 4.57 7.10
C VAL A 246 -6.89 4.08 8.51
N LEU A 247 -7.50 2.90 8.64
CA LEU A 247 -8.13 2.42 9.89
C LEU A 247 -9.12 3.44 10.51
N GLN A 248 -9.88 4.12 9.65
CA GLN A 248 -11.07 4.87 10.07
C GLN A 248 -12.30 3.97 10.22
N LEU A 249 -12.31 2.81 9.54
CA LEU A 249 -13.50 2.03 9.23
C LEU A 249 -13.79 0.82 10.13
N ILE A 250 -13.10 0.67 11.26
CA ILE A 250 -13.65 -0.19 12.32
C ILE A 250 -14.73 0.59 13.09
N SER A 251 -15.80 0.94 12.37
CA SER A 251 -17.07 1.46 12.85
C SER A 251 -18.15 0.93 11.92
N LEU A 252 -18.32 -0.39 11.89
CA LEU A 252 -19.46 -1.01 11.20
C LEU A 252 -20.63 -1.35 12.11
N LEU A 253 -20.59 -0.93 13.39
CA LEU A 253 -21.77 -0.82 14.23
C LEU A 253 -21.69 0.46 15.08
N GLY A 254 -22.76 1.27 15.03
CA GLY A 254 -22.89 2.64 15.54
C GLY A 254 -21.97 3.09 16.70
N LYS A 255 -21.40 4.29 16.51
CA LYS A 255 -20.85 5.27 17.47
C LYS A 255 -19.93 4.83 18.62
N ASN A 256 -19.71 3.54 18.87
CA ASN A 256 -18.77 3.01 19.86
C ASN A 256 -18.53 1.49 19.70
N SER A 257 -18.87 0.89 18.55
CA SER A 257 -18.77 -0.57 18.39
C SER A 257 -17.85 -0.92 17.23
N ILE A 258 -16.68 -1.46 17.59
CA ILE A 258 -15.84 -2.23 16.68
C ILE A 258 -16.53 -3.58 16.49
N LEU A 259 -16.85 -3.91 15.23
CA LEU A 259 -17.26 -5.26 14.87
C LEU A 259 -16.02 -6.15 14.99
N VAL A 260 -15.85 -6.74 16.17
CA VAL A 260 -15.11 -7.99 16.32
C VAL A 260 -16.08 -9.08 15.92
N ILE A 261 -15.73 -9.85 14.89
CA ILE A 261 -16.44 -11.10 14.57
C ILE A 261 -16.31 -12.06 15.76
#